data_AF-A0A6J4Q8K5-F1
#
_entry.id   AF-A0A6J4Q8K5-F1
#
_cell.length_a   1.000
_cell.length_b   1.000
_cell.length_c   1.000
_cell.angle_alpha   90.00
_cell.angle_beta   90.00
_cell.angle_gamma   90.00
#
_symmetry.space_group_name_H-M   'P 1'
#
loop_
_entity.id
_entity.type
_entity.pdbx_description
1 polymer ?
#
loop_
_entity_poly.entity_id
_entity_poly.type
_entity_poly.pdbx_seq_one_letter_code
_entity_poly.pdbx_strand_id
1 'polypeptide(L)'
;MPVALPALPALMAGHALKADATAAAQAALEQLRQLVSAYDLTLSLVADLPQAARQALTSALTERAERVDRLARNCQDRLDEATAFVRSFGATCSPTDMVEVPGPFFEMLSPYLDEAMDPVLGTISRRATCSPEEVAAFFPRPRPTLAA
;
A
#
# COMPACT_ATOMS: atom_id res chain seq x y z
N MET A 1 10.92 1.35 -15.19
CA MET A 1 12.37 1.25 -14.93
C MET A 1 12.59 0.97 -13.44
N PRO A 2 13.59 0.17 -13.03
CA PRO A 2 13.87 -0.08 -11.62
C PRO A 2 14.60 1.10 -10.95
N VAL A 3 14.35 1.31 -9.66
CA VAL A 3 14.93 2.34 -8.79
C VAL A 3 15.77 1.66 -7.72
N ALA A 4 17.02 2.10 -7.53
CA ALA A 4 17.88 1.56 -6.49
C ALA A 4 17.65 2.29 -5.16
N LEU A 5 17.30 1.54 -4.09
CA LEU A 5 17.10 2.09 -2.75
C LEU A 5 17.99 1.37 -1.72
N PRO A 6 18.37 2.04 -0.62
CA PRO A 6 19.02 1.36 0.49
C PRO A 6 18.06 0.34 1.14
N ALA A 7 18.57 -0.84 1.48
CA ALA A 7 17.76 -1.99 1.86
C ALA A 7 16.91 -1.76 3.12
N LEU A 8 17.48 -1.14 4.16
CA LEU A 8 16.77 -0.92 5.42
C LEU A 8 15.58 0.07 5.27
N PRO A 9 15.74 1.27 4.70
CA PRO A 9 14.62 2.15 4.36
C PRO A 9 13.58 1.50 3.46
N ALA A 10 14.02 0.77 2.44
CA ALA A 10 13.12 0.07 1.54
C ALA A 10 12.29 -0.99 2.28
N LEU A 11 12.92 -1.78 3.15
CA LEU A 11 12.26 -2.79 4.00
C LEU A 11 11.25 -2.14 4.96
N MET A 12 11.64 -1.05 5.64
CA MET A 12 10.74 -0.32 6.54
C MET A 12 9.53 0.26 5.80
N ALA A 13 9.74 0.89 4.64
CA ALA A 13 8.66 1.37 3.78
C ALA A 13 7.77 0.22 3.28
N GLY A 14 8.35 -0.94 2.95
CA GLY A 14 7.61 -2.15 2.57
C GLY A 14 6.72 -2.68 3.70
N HIS A 15 7.22 -2.66 4.94
CA HIS A 15 6.41 -3.01 6.12
C HIS A 15 5.27 -2.02 6.37
N ALA A 16 5.52 -0.71 6.22
CA ALA A 16 4.51 0.32 6.37
C ALA A 16 3.41 0.19 5.29
N LEU A 17 3.81 0.05 4.02
CA LEU A 17 2.91 -0.21 2.91
C LEU A 17 2.05 -1.46 3.16
N LYS A 18 2.65 -2.55 3.65
CA LYS A 18 1.92 -3.77 4.00
C LYS A 18 0.88 -3.52 5.10
N ALA A 19 1.23 -2.77 6.14
CA ALA A 19 0.31 -2.46 7.23
C ALA A 19 -0.87 -1.62 6.73
N ASP A 20 -0.62 -0.60 5.91
CA ASP A 20 -1.66 0.26 5.33
C ASP A 20 -2.57 -0.52 4.38
N ALA A 21 -2.01 -1.34 3.50
CA ALA A 21 -2.78 -2.21 2.62
C ALA A 21 -3.66 -3.21 3.40
N THR A 22 -3.19 -3.68 4.56
CA THR A 22 -3.96 -4.55 5.46
C THR A 22 -5.13 -3.80 6.09
N ALA A 23 -4.88 -2.58 6.58
CA ALA A 23 -5.92 -1.74 7.17
C ALA A 23 -7.00 -1.36 6.12
N ALA A 24 -6.58 -1.02 4.90
CA ALA A 24 -7.49 -0.76 3.79
C ALA A 24 -8.34 -1.98 3.43
N ALA A 25 -7.74 -3.18 3.39
CA ALA A 25 -8.47 -4.43 3.15
C ALA A 25 -9.51 -4.72 4.25
N GLN A 26 -9.17 -4.48 5.52
CA GLN A 26 -10.09 -4.64 6.64
C GLN A 26 -11.27 -3.65 6.56
N ALA A 27 -11.00 -2.39 6.23
CA ALA A 27 -12.06 -1.39 6.03
C ALA A 27 -13.00 -1.77 4.88
N ALA A 28 -12.45 -2.29 3.77
CA ALA A 28 -13.23 -2.79 2.64
C ALA A 28 -14.14 -3.95 3.01
N LEU A 29 -13.60 -4.92 3.77
CA LEU A 29 -14.35 -6.06 4.28
C LEU A 29 -15.50 -5.62 5.19
N GLU A 30 -15.27 -4.64 6.05
CA GLU A 30 -16.30 -4.13 6.93
C GLU A 30 -17.42 -3.42 6.14
N GLN A 31 -17.07 -2.67 5.09
CA GLN A 31 -18.06 -2.11 4.17
C GLN A 31 -18.87 -3.18 3.43
N LEU A 32 -18.25 -4.30 3.01
CA LEU A 32 -18.96 -5.45 2.44
C LEU A 32 -19.96 -6.03 3.43
N ARG A 33 -19.55 -6.24 4.68
CA ARG A 33 -20.42 -6.79 5.72
C ARG A 33 -21.62 -5.89 5.98
N GLN A 34 -21.41 -4.58 6.06
CA GLN A 34 -22.48 -3.59 6.18
C GLN A 34 -23.42 -3.60 4.97
N LEU A 35 -22.89 -3.81 3.77
CA LEU A 35 -23.69 -3.90 2.56
C LEU A 35 -24.54 -5.17 2.52
N VAL A 36 -23.97 -6.31 2.89
CA VAL A 36 -24.68 -7.58 2.96
C VAL A 36 -25.75 -7.56 4.04
N SER A 37 -25.45 -7.01 5.22
CA SER A 37 -26.46 -6.87 6.29
C SER A 37 -27.59 -5.93 5.90
N ALA A 38 -27.28 -4.83 5.21
CA ALA A 38 -28.28 -3.95 4.65
C ALA A 38 -29.07 -4.65 3.53
N TYR A 39 -28.44 -5.49 2.71
CA TYR A 39 -29.07 -6.20 1.60
C TYR A 39 -30.22 -7.11 2.05
N ASP A 40 -30.02 -7.92 3.09
CA ASP A 40 -31.07 -8.79 3.65
C ASP A 40 -32.27 -7.98 4.18
N LEU A 41 -31.97 -6.85 4.83
CA LEU A 41 -32.97 -5.89 5.30
C LEU A 41 -33.69 -5.21 4.14
N THR A 42 -32.97 -4.89 3.07
CA THR A 42 -33.56 -4.23 1.89
C THR A 42 -34.44 -5.23 1.12
N LEU A 43 -34.01 -6.48 0.94
CA LEU A 43 -34.79 -7.53 0.29
C LEU A 43 -36.13 -7.79 0.99
N SER A 44 -36.15 -7.79 2.32
CA SER A 44 -37.40 -7.96 3.08
C SER A 44 -38.37 -6.79 2.93
N LEU A 45 -37.89 -5.59 2.60
CA LEU A 45 -38.69 -4.39 2.34
C LEU A 45 -39.08 -4.21 0.86
N VAL A 46 -38.49 -5.00 -0.04
CA VAL A 46 -38.62 -4.85 -1.51
C VAL A 46 -39.88 -5.51 -2.07
N ALA A 47 -40.57 -6.36 -1.30
CA ALA A 47 -41.77 -7.07 -1.76
C ALA A 47 -42.90 -6.13 -2.22
N ASP A 48 -43.02 -4.95 -1.61
CA ASP A 48 -44.08 -3.98 -1.89
C ASP A 48 -43.69 -2.89 -2.89
N LEU A 49 -42.48 -2.95 -3.47
CA LEU A 49 -41.98 -1.92 -4.38
C LEU A 49 -42.47 -2.11 -5.84
N PRO A 50 -42.81 -1.02 -6.54
CA PRO A 50 -43.06 -1.05 -7.98
C PRO A 50 -41.88 -1.66 -8.76
N GLN A 51 -42.16 -2.38 -9.85
CA GLN A 51 -41.13 -3.12 -10.60
C GLN A 51 -39.94 -2.25 -11.05
N ALA A 52 -40.18 -1.01 -11.46
CA ALA A 52 -39.12 -0.07 -11.84
C ALA A 52 -38.20 0.28 -10.65
N ALA A 53 -38.75 0.47 -9.45
CA ALA A 53 -37.98 0.73 -8.24
C ALA A 53 -37.14 -0.49 -7.82
N ARG A 54 -37.69 -1.70 -7.97
CA ARG A 54 -36.96 -2.96 -7.72
C ARG A 54 -35.77 -3.13 -8.66
N GLN A 55 -35.97 -2.85 -9.95
CA GLN A 55 -34.89 -2.91 -10.94
C GLN A 55 -33.79 -1.89 -10.64
N ALA A 56 -34.15 -0.62 -10.38
CA ALA A 56 -33.17 0.42 -10.05
C ALA A 56 -32.35 0.07 -8.80
N LEU A 57 -33.01 -0.45 -7.76
CA LEU A 57 -32.36 -0.85 -6.51
C LEU A 57 -31.43 -2.06 -6.72
N THR A 58 -31.85 -3.05 -7.50
CA THR A 58 -31.01 -4.22 -7.85
C THR A 58 -29.77 -3.79 -8.63
N SER A 59 -29.91 -2.90 -9.60
CA SER A 59 -28.78 -2.36 -10.36
C SER A 59 -27.80 -1.60 -9.45
N ALA A 60 -28.31 -0.72 -8.58
CA ALA A 60 -27.47 0.03 -7.65
C ALA A 60 -26.70 -0.87 -6.68
N LEU A 61 -27.32 -1.94 -6.20
CA LEU A 61 -26.68 -2.93 -5.32
C LEU A 61 -25.62 -3.74 -6.07
N THR A 62 -25.89 -4.12 -7.32
CA THR A 62 -24.94 -4.83 -8.19
C THR A 62 -23.70 -3.97 -8.47
N GLU A 63 -23.90 -2.72 -8.88
CA GLU A 63 -22.80 -1.76 -9.11
C GLU A 63 -21.95 -1.55 -7.86
N ARG A 64 -22.61 -1.48 -6.69
CA ARG A 64 -21.92 -1.31 -5.41
C ARG A 64 -21.13 -2.55 -5.03
N ALA A 65 -21.68 -3.76 -5.24
CA ALA A 65 -20.95 -5.01 -5.03
C ALA A 65 -19.71 -5.12 -5.92
N GLU A 66 -19.85 -4.84 -7.23
CA GLU A 66 -18.72 -4.84 -8.17
C GLU A 66 -17.63 -3.82 -7.79
N ARG A 67 -18.03 -2.65 -7.29
CA ARG A 67 -17.07 -1.64 -6.83
C ARG A 67 -16.26 -2.14 -5.65
N VAL A 68 -16.90 -2.78 -4.67
CA VAL A 68 -16.20 -3.26 -3.49
C VAL A 68 -15.36 -4.50 -3.81
N ASP A 69 -15.80 -5.37 -4.71
CA ASP A 69 -15.00 -6.50 -5.20
C ASP A 69 -13.73 -6.03 -5.93
N ARG A 70 -13.83 -5.02 -6.80
CA ARG A 70 -12.64 -4.39 -7.42
C ARG A 70 -11.69 -3.82 -6.37
N LEU A 71 -12.21 -3.16 -5.35
CA LEU A 71 -11.39 -2.60 -4.28
C LEU A 71 -10.69 -3.70 -3.47
N ALA A 72 -11.39 -4.79 -3.15
CA ALA A 72 -10.81 -5.94 -2.45
C ALA A 72 -9.68 -6.59 -3.25
N ARG A 73 -9.86 -6.78 -4.57
CA ARG A 73 -8.81 -7.29 -5.46
C ARG A 73 -7.58 -6.39 -5.48
N ASN A 74 -7.77 -5.09 -5.64
CA ASN A 74 -6.66 -4.12 -5.60
C ASN A 74 -5.91 -4.15 -4.25
N CYS A 75 -6.63 -4.28 -3.13
CA CYS A 75 -6.00 -4.42 -1.82
C CYS A 75 -5.19 -5.72 -1.71
N GLN A 76 -5.72 -6.82 -2.24
CA GLN A 76 -5.04 -8.12 -2.27
C GLN A 76 -3.75 -8.05 -3.09
N ASP A 77 -3.81 -7.49 -4.31
CA ASP A 77 -2.65 -7.35 -5.19
C ASP A 77 -1.54 -6.53 -4.50
N ARG A 78 -1.90 -5.39 -3.87
CA ARG A 78 -0.94 -4.58 -3.11
C ARG A 78 -0.35 -5.31 -1.91
N LEU A 79 -1.15 -6.11 -1.20
CA LEU A 79 -0.68 -6.92 -0.07
C LEU A 79 0.29 -8.02 -0.49
N ASP A 80 0.00 -8.68 -1.61
CA ASP A 80 0.83 -9.74 -2.16
C ASP A 80 2.16 -9.18 -2.66
N GLU A 81 2.14 -8.07 -3.38
CA GLU A 81 3.34 -7.37 -3.81
C GLU A 81 4.19 -6.90 -2.61
N ALA A 82 3.58 -6.24 -1.62
CA ALA A 82 4.29 -5.78 -0.43
C ALA A 82 4.87 -6.94 0.40
N THR A 83 4.14 -8.06 0.50
CA THR A 83 4.59 -9.25 1.23
C THR A 83 5.72 -9.96 0.49
N ALA A 84 5.63 -10.10 -0.83
CA ALA A 84 6.68 -10.67 -1.65
C ALA A 84 7.96 -9.82 -1.57
N PHE A 85 7.81 -8.49 -1.64
CA PHE A 85 8.91 -7.55 -1.49
C PHE A 85 9.56 -7.68 -0.11
N VAL A 86 8.83 -7.57 0.99
CA VAL A 86 9.40 -7.72 2.35
C VAL A 86 10.11 -9.08 2.51
N ARG A 87 9.56 -10.16 1.94
CA ARG A 87 10.18 -11.50 1.98
C ARG A 87 11.47 -11.57 1.17
N SER A 88 11.65 -10.77 0.11
CA SER A 88 12.87 -10.78 -0.69
C SER A 88 14.09 -10.23 0.07
N PHE A 89 13.89 -9.52 1.19
CA PHE A 89 14.96 -9.08 2.09
C PHE A 89 15.38 -10.15 3.11
N GLY A 90 14.83 -11.36 3.05
CA GLY A 90 15.18 -12.46 3.94
C GLY A 90 16.68 -12.82 3.93
N ALA A 91 17.20 -13.19 5.11
CA ALA A 91 18.49 -13.78 5.47
C ALA A 91 19.82 -13.20 4.95
N THR A 92 19.88 -12.41 3.88
CA THR A 92 21.15 -12.12 3.19
C THR A 92 21.45 -10.65 2.88
N CYS A 93 20.47 -9.74 2.99
CA CYS A 93 20.72 -8.33 2.69
C CYS A 93 21.32 -7.60 3.90
N SER A 94 22.50 -7.02 3.74
CA SER A 94 23.02 -6.02 4.67
C SER A 94 22.05 -4.82 4.70
N PRO A 95 21.82 -4.17 5.85
CA PRO A 95 20.95 -3.00 5.94
C PRO A 95 21.38 -1.82 5.04
N THR A 96 22.63 -1.84 4.54
CA THR A 96 23.20 -0.83 3.64
C THR A 96 23.22 -1.24 2.18
N ASP A 97 22.86 -2.47 1.83
CA ASP A 97 22.87 -2.92 0.43
C ASP A 97 21.87 -2.14 -0.39
N MET A 98 22.19 -1.91 -1.66
CA MET A 98 21.25 -1.31 -2.60
C MET A 98 20.37 -2.40 -3.18
N VAL A 99 19.06 -2.21 -3.11
CA VAL A 99 18.05 -3.10 -3.67
C VAL A 99 17.37 -2.44 -4.85
N GLU A 100 17.18 -3.21 -5.93
CA GLU A 100 16.44 -2.77 -7.09
C GLU A 100 14.94 -2.94 -6.86
N VAL A 101 14.22 -1.85 -7.00
CA VAL A 101 12.77 -1.80 -6.82
C VAL A 101 12.10 -1.48 -8.16
N PRO A 102 11.15 -2.29 -8.63
CA PRO A 102 10.40 -1.97 -9.84
C PRO A 102 9.74 -0.59 -9.74
N GLY A 103 9.82 0.24 -10.79
CA GLY A 103 9.27 1.61 -10.79
C GLY A 103 7.81 1.73 -10.31
N PRO A 104 6.86 0.89 -10.77
CA PRO A 104 5.49 0.92 -10.27
C PRO A 104 5.38 0.65 -8.77
N PHE A 105 6.25 -0.23 -8.24
CA PHE A 105 6.30 -0.52 -6.82
C PHE A 105 6.99 0.60 -6.02
N PHE A 106 7.99 1.28 -6.62
CA PHE A 106 8.59 2.48 -6.04
C PHE A 106 7.56 3.58 -5.82
N GLU A 107 6.64 3.82 -6.77
CA GLU A 107 5.56 4.80 -6.60
C GLU A 107 4.67 4.46 -5.40
N MET A 108 4.41 3.17 -5.15
CA MET A 108 3.66 2.73 -3.97
C MET A 108 4.44 2.85 -2.67
N LEU A 109 5.76 2.66 -2.69
CA LEU A 109 6.63 2.82 -1.52
C LEU A 109 6.91 4.29 -1.18
N SER A 110 6.97 5.16 -2.19
CA SER A 110 7.43 6.54 -2.06
C SER A 110 6.84 7.32 -0.89
N PRO A 111 5.53 7.22 -0.57
CA PRO A 111 4.95 7.95 0.56
C PRO A 111 5.53 7.54 1.92
N TYR A 112 6.06 6.32 2.04
CA TYR A 112 6.58 5.76 3.28
C TYR A 112 8.11 5.84 3.38
N LEU A 113 8.79 6.21 2.30
CA LEU A 113 10.26 6.24 2.27
C LEU A 113 10.85 7.35 3.14
N ASP A 114 10.21 8.52 3.19
CA ASP A 114 10.71 9.65 3.98
C ASP A 114 10.69 9.30 5.49
N GLU A 115 9.56 8.79 5.98
CA GLU A 115 9.44 8.32 7.38
C GLU A 115 10.37 7.14 7.70
N ALA A 116 10.63 6.26 6.72
CA ALA A 116 11.55 5.15 6.86
C ALA A 116 13.03 5.58 6.91
N MET A 117 13.38 6.72 6.30
CA MET A 117 14.74 7.24 6.24
C MET A 117 15.16 7.96 7.53
N ASP A 118 14.24 8.63 8.22
CA ASP A 118 14.51 9.41 9.44
C ASP A 118 15.31 8.66 10.53
N PRO A 119 14.94 7.44 10.96
CA PRO A 119 15.69 6.71 11.99
C PRO A 119 17.08 6.27 11.52
N VAL A 120 17.25 6.04 10.20
CA VAL A 120 18.54 5.67 9.60
C VAL A 120 19.47 6.88 9.60
N LEU A 121 18.98 8.03 9.11
CA LEU A 121 19.70 9.30 9.12
C LEU A 121 20.08 9.72 10.54
N GLY A 122 19.16 9.62 11.50
CA GLY A 122 19.42 9.93 12.91
C GLY A 122 20.43 8.99 13.58
N THR A 123 20.55 7.75 13.12
CA THR A 123 21.54 6.81 13.67
C THR A 123 22.93 7.06 13.10
N ILE A 124 23.01 7.36 11.80
CA ILE A 124 24.27 7.69 11.14
C ILE A 124 24.79 9.05 11.63
N SER A 125 23.92 10.04 11.78
CA SER A 125 24.28 11.38 12.27
C SER A 125 24.91 11.33 13.67
N ARG A 126 24.31 10.54 14.58
CA ARG A 126 24.86 10.29 15.93
C ARG A 126 26.23 9.63 15.90
N ARG A 127 26.45 8.67 15.00
CA ARG A 127 27.75 7.97 14.86
C ARG A 127 28.82 8.85 14.20
N ALA A 128 28.41 9.70 13.27
CA ALA A 128 29.29 10.59 12.52
C ALA A 128 29.44 11.98 13.17
N THR A 129 28.84 12.21 14.35
CA THR A 129 28.89 13.49 15.08
C THR A 129 28.51 14.70 14.20
N CYS A 130 27.51 14.51 13.35
CA CYS A 130 26.97 15.54 12.45
C CYS A 130 25.44 15.57 12.54
N SER A 131 24.80 16.52 11.89
CA SER A 131 23.34 16.63 11.85
C SER A 131 22.71 15.65 10.85
N PRO A 132 21.45 15.20 11.07
CA PRO A 132 20.75 14.34 10.11
C PRO A 132 20.61 14.94 8.70
N GLU A 133 20.52 16.27 8.61
CA GLU A 133 20.44 17.00 7.34
C GLU A 133 21.76 16.94 6.56
N GLU A 134 22.89 17.06 7.25
CA GLU A 134 24.22 16.89 6.66
C GLU A 134 24.41 15.46 6.15
N VAL A 135 23.96 14.46 6.91
CA VAL A 135 23.97 13.05 6.49
C VAL A 135 23.08 12.82 5.27
N ALA A 136 21.88 13.39 5.26
CA ALA A 136 20.95 13.29 4.14
C ALA A 136 21.54 13.85 2.84
N ALA A 137 22.40 14.87 2.93
CA ALA A 137 23.11 15.42 1.77
C ALA A 137 24.14 14.45 1.16
N PHE A 138 24.65 13.48 1.93
CA PHE A 138 25.55 12.42 1.45
C PHE A 138 24.79 11.24 0.80
N PHE A 139 23.51 11.08 1.09
CA PHE A 139 22.66 10.10 0.43
C PHE A 139 22.10 10.71 -0.86
N PRO A 140 22.46 10.20 -2.05
CA PRO A 140 21.86 10.70 -3.28
C PRO A 140 20.36 10.48 -3.20
N ARG A 141 19.57 11.56 -3.31
CA ARG A 141 18.12 11.46 -3.57
C ARG A 141 17.93 10.47 -4.72
N PRO A 142 16.93 9.58 -4.68
CA PRO A 142 16.69 8.61 -5.75
C PRO A 142 16.63 9.38 -7.07
N ARG A 143 17.71 9.28 -7.85
CA ARG A 143 17.76 9.88 -9.17
C ARG A 143 16.92 8.97 -10.05
N PRO A 144 15.94 9.48 -10.82
CA PRO A 144 15.45 8.72 -11.95
C PRO A 144 16.69 8.40 -12.79
N THR A 145 16.94 7.11 -13.02
CA THR A 145 18.03 6.59 -13.85
C THR A 145 17.73 6.96 -15.31
N LEU A 146 17.85 8.24 -15.65
CA LEU A 146 17.84 8.74 -17.00
C LEU A 146 19.16 8.37 -17.66
N ALA A 147 19.11 7.34 -18.49
CA ALA A 147 20.00 7.18 -19.63
C ALA A 147 19.25 6.40 -20.73
N ALA A 148 18.36 7.11 -21.43
CA ALA A 148 18.20 7.16 -22.90
C ALA A 148 16.93 7.94 -23.24
#